data_AF-A0A3N5KZH4-F1
#
_entry.id   AF-A0A3N5KZH4-F1
#
_cell.length_a   1.000
_cell.length_b   1.000
_cell.length_c   1.000
_cell.angle_alpha   90.00
_cell.angle_beta   90.00
_cell.angle_gamma   90.00
#
_symmetry.space_group_name_H-M   'P 1'
#
loop_
_entity.id
_entity.type
_entity.pdbx_description
1 polymer ?
#
loop_
_entity_poly.entity_id
_entity_poly.type
_entity_poly.pdbx_seq_one_letter_code
_entity_poly.pdbx_strand_id
1 'polypeptide(L)' 'MAVDRSFERRIAGLVNGRSAAALRGGLKGVEKESLRVTPAGRIAQTSHPHAPGSALANEHITTDYSEALLEL' A
#
# COMPACT_ATOMS: atom_id res chain seq x y z
N MET A 1 -1.38 -10.87 -27.66
CA MET A 1 -1.27 -11.53 -26.34
C MET A 1 -2.43 -12.51 -26.23
N ALA A 2 -2.16 -13.80 -26.09
CA ALA A 2 -3.23 -14.79 -25.86
C ALA A 2 -3.69 -14.66 -24.42
N VAL A 3 -4.96 -14.31 -24.21
CA VAL A 3 -5.55 -14.30 -22.88
C VAL A 3 -5.69 -15.76 -22.43
N ASP A 4 -5.28 -16.05 -21.20
CA ASP A 4 -5.33 -17.38 -20.59
C ASP A 4 -6.77 -17.94 -20.61
N ARG A 5 -6.99 -19.14 -21.17
CA ARG A 5 -8.32 -19.79 -21.22
C ARG A 5 -8.94 -19.97 -19.83
N SER A 6 -8.12 -20.13 -18.79
CA SER A 6 -8.59 -20.21 -17.42
C SER A 6 -9.14 -18.88 -16.91
N PHE A 7 -8.56 -17.76 -17.34
CA PHE A 7 -9.09 -16.42 -17.06
C PHE A 7 -10.46 -16.22 -17.72
N GLU A 8 -10.60 -16.53 -19.01
CA GLU A 8 -11.89 -16.36 -19.72
C GLU A 8 -13.02 -17.19 -19.09
N ARG A 9 -12.74 -18.46 -18.74
CA ARG A 9 -13.73 -19.32 -18.08
C ARG A 9 -14.20 -18.74 -16.75
N ARG A 10 -13.29 -18.17 -15.95
CA ARG A 10 -13.61 -17.57 -14.64
C ARG A 10 -14.44 -16.29 -14.78
N ILE A 11 -14.09 -15.43 -15.72
CA ILE A 11 -14.87 -14.22 -16.03
C ILE A 11 -16.27 -14.59 -16.54
N ALA A 12 -16.38 -15.53 -17.48
CA ALA A 12 -17.66 -16.01 -17.99
C ALA A 12 -18.54 -16.59 -16.87
N GLY A 13 -17.96 -17.31 -15.91
CA GLY A 13 -18.66 -17.80 -14.73
C GLY A 13 -19.25 -16.68 -13.86
N LEU A 14 -18.49 -15.62 -13.58
CA LEU A 14 -18.96 -14.47 -12.80
C LEU A 14 -20.08 -13.70 -13.52
N VAL A 15 -19.94 -13.52 -14.83
CA VAL A 15 -20.93 -12.82 -15.67
C VAL A 15 -22.23 -13.63 -15.78
N ASN A 16 -22.13 -14.90 -16.19
CA ASN A 16 -23.29 -15.76 -16.42
C ASN A 16 -24.00 -16.11 -15.10
N GLY A 17 -23.25 -16.28 -14.01
CA GLY A 17 -23.80 -16.52 -12.68
C GLY A 17 -24.37 -15.27 -12.01
N ARG A 18 -24.35 -14.10 -12.66
CA ARG A 18 -24.78 -12.79 -12.11
C ARG A 18 -24.19 -12.52 -10.71
N SER A 19 -22.99 -13.00 -10.46
CA SER A 19 -22.38 -13.08 -9.13
C SER A 19 -21.59 -11.82 -8.77
N ALA A 20 -22.02 -10.64 -9.24
CA ALA A 20 -21.33 -9.37 -8.98
C ALA A 20 -21.22 -9.05 -7.48
N ALA A 21 -22.13 -9.58 -6.66
CA ALA A 21 -22.05 -9.49 -5.21
C ALA A 21 -20.79 -10.15 -4.63
N ALA A 22 -20.24 -11.19 -5.28
CA ALA A 22 -19.02 -11.87 -4.84
C ALA A 22 -17.76 -10.98 -4.91
N LEU A 23 -17.82 -9.86 -5.65
CA LEU A 23 -16.73 -8.88 -5.73
C LEU A 23 -16.87 -7.74 -4.71
N ARG A 24 -17.97 -7.72 -3.96
CA ARG A 24 -18.24 -6.67 -2.95
C ARG A 24 -17.68 -7.09 -1.59
N GLY A 25 -17.40 -6.11 -0.74
CA GLY A 25 -17.00 -6.35 0.65
C GLY A 25 -15.55 -6.78 0.88
N GLY A 26 -14.72 -6.89 -0.17
CA GLY A 26 -13.29 -7.12 0.02
C GLY A 26 -12.65 -5.99 0.84
N LEU A 27 -11.85 -6.31 1.84
CA LEU A 27 -11.07 -5.34 2.62
C LEU A 27 -9.82 -4.94 1.84
N LYS A 28 -9.33 -3.72 2.05
CA LYS A 28 -8.11 -3.19 1.42
C LYS A 28 -7.28 -2.46 2.46
N GLY A 29 -5.98 -2.72 2.47
CA GLY A 29 -4.97 -1.87 3.11
C GLY A 29 -4.25 -1.07 2.03
N VAL A 30 -3.69 0.07 2.42
CA VAL A 30 -2.85 0.91 1.57
C VAL A 30 -1.63 1.28 2.39
N GLU A 31 -0.45 1.12 1.80
CA GLU A 31 0.82 1.60 2.33
C GLU A 31 1.29 2.77 1.45
N LYS A 32 1.84 3.82 2.06
CA LYS A 32 2.39 4.97 1.33
C LYS A 32 3.75 5.40 1.84
N GLU A 33 4.75 5.24 0.99
CA GLU A 33 6.10 5.72 1.26
C GLU A 33 6.32 7.18 0.82
N SER A 34 7.05 7.95 1.63
CA SER A 34 7.51 9.29 1.27
C SER A 34 8.76 9.69 2.04
N LEU A 35 9.74 10.28 1.33
CA LEU A 35 10.92 10.84 1.97
C LEU A 35 10.60 12.13 2.73
N ARG A 36 11.14 12.24 3.94
CA ARG A 36 11.26 13.52 4.65
C ARG A 36 12.31 14.37 3.96
N VAL A 37 11.99 15.63 3.71
CA VAL A 37 12.88 16.59 3.03
C VAL A 37 13.06 17.88 3.81
N THR A 38 14.18 18.55 3.61
CA THR A 38 14.42 19.92 4.07
C THR A 38 13.68 20.92 3.17
N PRO A 39 13.50 22.19 3.59
CA PRO A 39 12.93 23.23 2.73
C PRO A 39 13.68 23.45 1.41
N ALA A 40 14.95 23.05 1.34
CA ALA A 40 15.76 23.10 0.12
C ALA A 40 15.59 21.86 -0.79
N GLY A 41 14.64 20.97 -0.48
CA GLY A 41 14.36 19.76 -1.26
C GLY A 41 15.42 18.65 -1.13
N ARG A 42 16.24 18.66 -0.06
CA ARG A 42 17.23 17.62 0.21
C ARG A 42 16.66 16.59 1.18
N ILE A 43 17.08 15.33 1.09
CA ILE A 43 16.68 14.28 2.04
C ILE A 43 17.08 14.71 3.46
N ALA A 44 16.13 14.70 4.38
CA ALA A 44 16.37 15.04 5.78
C ALA A 44 17.36 14.04 6.40
N GLN A 45 18.39 14.56 7.08
CA GLN A 45 19.39 13.76 7.79
C GLN A 45 19.11 13.67 9.30
N THR A 46 17.97 14.22 9.76
CA THR A 46 17.51 14.08 11.13
C THR A 46 16.93 12.69 11.37
N SER A 47 17.02 12.19 12.61
CA SER A 47 16.34 10.96 13.03
C SER A 47 14.82 11.04 12.85
N HIS A 48 14.17 9.88 12.96
CA HIS A 48 12.73 9.73 12.98
C HIS A 48 12.10 10.68 14.01
N PRO A 49 11.01 11.40 13.67
CA PRO A 49 10.39 12.33 14.59
C PRO A 49 9.91 11.63 15.87
N HIS A 50 10.09 12.25 17.03
CA HIS A 50 9.66 11.65 18.31
C HIS A 50 8.13 11.58 18.47
N ALA A 51 7.38 12.48 17.82
CA ALA A 51 5.92 12.57 17.97
C ALA A 51 5.13 11.28 17.63
N PRO A 52 5.38 10.58 16.50
CA PRO A 52 4.79 9.27 16.23
C PRO A 52 5.33 8.14 17.13
N GLY A 53 6.34 8.39 17.97
CA GLY A 53 6.90 7.37 18.85
C GLY A 53 7.92 6.48 18.13
N SER A 54 7.82 5.17 18.35
CA SER A 54 8.79 4.20 17.83
C SER A 54 8.38 3.71 16.44
N ALA A 55 9.24 3.92 15.44
CA ALA A 55 9.06 3.33 14.12
C ALA A 55 8.92 1.79 14.19
N LEU A 56 9.57 1.13 15.14
CA LEU A 56 9.52 -0.32 15.31
C LEU A 56 8.15 -0.84 15.79
N ALA A 57 7.36 -0.02 16.49
CA ALA A 57 6.19 -0.50 17.24
C ALA A 57 4.91 0.33 17.04
N ASN A 58 4.96 1.43 16.28
CA ASN A 58 3.77 2.20 15.96
C ASN A 58 2.92 1.45 14.91
N GLU A 59 1.60 1.38 15.14
CA GLU A 59 0.67 0.62 14.30
C GLU A 59 0.35 1.27 12.94
N HIS A 60 0.70 2.54 12.73
CA HIS A 60 0.25 3.35 11.60
C HIS A 60 1.34 4.20 10.93
N ILE A 61 2.49 4.40 11.58
CA ILE A 61 3.58 5.23 11.04
C ILE A 61 4.90 4.55 11.37
N THR A 62 5.62 4.13 10.34
CA THR A 62 6.94 3.51 10.49
C THR A 62 7.95 4.14 9.53
N THR A 63 9.13 3.54 9.44
CA THR A 63 10.14 3.83 8.42
C THR A 63 10.46 2.55 7.68
N ASP A 64 10.59 2.64 6.36
CA ASP A 64 11.09 1.53 5.54
C ASP A 64 12.64 1.57 5.49
N TYR A 65 13.28 1.39 4.33
CA TYR A 65 14.73 1.20 4.19
C TYR A 65 15.58 2.26 4.88
N SER A 66 15.14 3.52 4.90
CA SER A 66 15.90 4.63 5.47
C SER A 66 15.15 5.31 6.60
N GLU A 67 15.91 5.82 7.58
CA GLU A 67 15.40 6.66 8.67
C GLU A 67 14.54 7.84 8.18
N ALA A 68 14.80 8.31 6.95
CA ALA A 68 14.09 9.42 6.32
C ALA A 68 12.85 9.01 5.51
N LEU A 69 12.67 7.72 5.21
CA LEU A 69 11.57 7.21 4.38
C LEU A 69 10.41 6.79 5.28
N LEU A 70 9.42 7.67 5.45
CA LEU A 70 8.23 7.35 6.22
C LEU A 70 7.29 6.46 5.42
N GLU A 71 6.66 5.52 6.11
CA GLU A 71 5.58 4.67 5.62
C GLU A 71 4.35 4.86 6.51
N LEU A 72 3.16 4.93 5.90
CA LEU A 72 1.86 5.05 6.55
C LEU A 72 0.90 3.98 6.03
#